data_AF-W7SU20-F1
#
_entry.id   AF-W7SU20-F1
#
_cell.length_a   1.000
_cell.length_b   1.000
_cell.length_c   1.000
_cell.angle_alpha   90.00
_cell.angle_beta   90.00
_cell.angle_gamma   90.00
#
_symmetry.space_group_name_H-M   'P 1'
#
loop_
_entity.id
_entity.type
_entity.pdbx_description
1 polymer ?
#
loop_
_entity_poly.entity_id
_entity_poly.type
_entity_poly.pdbx_seq_one_letter_code
_entity_poly.pdbx_strand_id
1 'polypeptide(L)' 'MGVSLVSRGGVVAERKGVLLRLDPAVHDALARWAADELRSTNAQIEFLLRKALVDAGRMPSGVGGIPRRGRPPKEQS' A
#
# COMPACT_ATOMS: atom_id res chain seq x y z
N MET A 1 13.97 -9.85 36.47
CA MET A 1 13.63 -10.32 35.12
C MET A 1 12.39 -9.57 34.63
N GLY A 2 12.57 -8.44 33.96
CA GLY A 2 11.46 -7.66 33.40
C GLY A 2 11.31 -7.99 31.92
N VAL A 3 10.25 -8.73 31.56
CA VAL A 3 9.89 -8.94 30.16
C VAL A 3 9.22 -7.66 29.68
N SER A 4 9.95 -6.88 28.88
CA SER A 4 9.43 -5.67 28.25
C SER A 4 8.54 -6.09 27.07
N LEU A 5 7.21 -6.01 27.25
CA LEU A 5 6.26 -6.08 26.15
C LEU A 5 6.46 -4.84 25.28
N VAL A 6 7.19 -4.96 24.17
CA VAL A 6 7.16 -3.96 23.11
C VAL A 6 5.81 -4.07 22.42
N SER A 7 4.88 -3.22 22.86
CA SER A 7 3.64 -2.92 22.14
C SER A 7 4.03 -2.35 20.77
N ARG A 8 3.98 -3.18 19.73
CA ARG A 8 4.10 -2.72 18.34
C ARG A 8 2.79 -2.01 17.95
N GLY A 9 2.66 -0.76 18.42
CA GLY A 9 1.72 0.19 17.83
C GLY A 9 2.11 0.37 16.37
N GLY A 10 1.32 -0.18 15.45
CA GLY A 10 1.54 0.00 14.02
C GLY A 10 1.35 1.48 13.69
N VAL A 11 2.46 2.18 13.44
CA VAL A 11 2.42 3.54 12.91
C VAL A 11 1.67 3.46 11.59
N VAL A 12 0.59 4.21 11.49
CA VAL A 12 -0.21 4.26 10.27
C VAL A 12 0.61 5.09 9.30
N ALA A 13 1.26 4.40 8.37
CA ALA A 13 2.10 5.03 7.38
C ALA A 13 1.24 6.07 6.64
N GLU A 14 1.62 7.34 6.79
CA GLU A 14 0.99 8.43 6.06
C GLU A 14 1.11 8.12 4.56
N ARG A 15 -0.03 8.15 3.85
CA ARG A 15 -0.05 7.88 2.42
C ARG A 15 0.49 9.10 1.70
N LYS A 16 1.69 8.99 1.13
CA LYS A 16 2.25 10.05 0.30
C LYS A 16 1.57 10.08 -1.07
N GLY A 17 0.86 11.18 -1.36
CA GLY A 17 0.35 11.46 -2.70
C GLY A 17 1.50 11.83 -3.65
N VAL A 18 1.56 11.18 -4.81
CA VAL A 18 2.55 11.47 -5.86
C VAL A 18 1.82 11.60 -7.20
N LEU A 19 2.20 12.61 -8.00
CA LEU A 19 1.71 12.73 -9.37
C LEU A 19 2.49 11.77 -10.27
N LEU A 20 1.81 10.73 -10.76
CA LEU A 20 2.38 9.77 -11.68
C LEU A 20 2.09 10.19 -13.12
N ARG A 21 3.14 10.31 -13.94
CA ARG A 21 2.99 10.51 -15.38
C ARG A 21 2.93 9.13 -16.04
N LEU A 22 1.78 8.81 -16.63
CA LEU A 22 1.56 7.58 -17.38
C LEU A 22 1.12 7.94 -18.79
N ASP A 23 1.47 7.07 -19.73
CA ASP A 23 0.79 7.04 -21.02
C ASP A 23 -0.73 6.78 -20.78
N PRO A 24 -1.65 7.51 -21.42
CA PRO A 24 -3.08 7.34 -21.22
C PRO A 24 -3.58 5.91 -21.50
N ALA A 25 -3.05 5.24 -22.53
CA ALA A 25 -3.46 3.88 -22.86
C ALA A 25 -3.03 2.87 -21.78
N VAL A 26 -1.88 3.10 -21.15
CA VAL A 26 -1.41 2.30 -20.00
C VAL A 26 -2.32 2.52 -18.79
N HIS A 27 -2.68 3.77 -18.52
CA HIS A 27 -3.62 4.08 -17.44
C HIS A 27 -4.97 3.37 -17.65
N ASP A 28 -5.50 3.40 -18.87
CA ASP A 28 -6.78 2.75 -19.19
C ASP A 28 -6.72 1.23 -19.06
N ALA A 29 -5.61 0.61 -19.47
CA ALA A 29 -5.40 -0.82 -19.27
C ALA A 29 -5.37 -1.19 -17.79
N LEU A 30 -4.69 -0.39 -16.95
CA LEU A 30 -4.65 -0.58 -15.50
C LEU A 30 -6.03 -0.40 -14.87
N ALA A 31 -6.80 0.59 -15.31
CA ALA A 31 -8.15 0.84 -14.81
C ALA A 31 -9.11 -0.32 -15.13
N ARG A 32 -9.04 -0.87 -16.36
CA ARG A 32 -9.82 -2.05 -16.76
C ARG A 32 -9.46 -3.27 -15.93
N TRP A 33 -8.17 -3.56 -15.78
CA TRP A 33 -7.73 -4.68 -14.95
C TRP A 33 -8.14 -4.52 -13.49
N ALA A 34 -8.06 -3.32 -12.93
CA ALA A 34 -8.54 -3.05 -11.58
C ALA A 34 -10.04 -3.32 -11.44
N ALA A 35 -10.84 -2.93 -12.43
CA ALA A 35 -12.28 -3.17 -12.46
C ALA A 35 -12.61 -4.67 -12.51
N ASP A 36 -11.90 -5.45 -13.32
CA ASP A 36 -12.05 -6.90 -13.42
C ASP A 36 -11.78 -7.60 -12.07
N GLU A 37 -10.89 -7.04 -11.25
CA GLU A 37 -10.53 -7.56 -9.93
C GLU A 37 -11.30 -6.90 -8.76
N LEU A 38 -12.30 -6.07 -9.05
CA LEU A 38 -13.08 -5.31 -8.05
C LEU A 38 -12.19 -4.45 -7.12
N ARG A 39 -11.11 -3.90 -7.66
CA ARG A 39 -10.16 -3.00 -6.98
C ARG A 39 -10.27 -1.59 -7.53
N SER A 40 -9.85 -0.60 -6.73
CA SER A 40 -9.59 0.74 -7.28
C SER A 40 -8.30 0.74 -8.09
N THR A 41 -8.19 1.61 -9.09
CA THR A 41 -6.97 1.78 -9.90
C THR A 41 -5.75 2.05 -9.01
N ASN A 42 -5.89 2.87 -7.97
CA ASN A 42 -4.79 3.15 -7.03
C ASN A 42 -4.36 1.90 -6.24
N ALA A 43 -5.32 1.08 -5.79
CA ALA A 43 -5.01 -0.18 -5.11
C ALA A 43 -4.30 -1.17 -6.05
N GLN A 44 -4.70 -1.21 -7.32
CA GLN A 44 -4.03 -2.02 -8.34
C GLN A 44 -2.60 -1.55 -8.58
N ILE A 45 -2.38 -0.25 -8.75
CA ILE A 45 -1.05 0.34 -8.92
C ILE A 45 -0.17 0.05 -7.70
N GLU A 46 -0.67 0.23 -6.48
CA GLU A 46 0.08 -0.09 -5.26
C GLU A 46 0.48 -1.57 -5.20
N PHE A 47 -0.45 -2.47 -5.53
CA PHE A 47 -0.19 -3.90 -5.57
C PHE A 47 0.93 -4.25 -6.57
N LEU A 48 0.87 -3.70 -7.79
CA LEU A 48 1.88 -3.94 -8.82
C LEU A 48 3.25 -3.41 -8.44
N LEU A 49 3.33 -2.21 -7.87
CA LEU A 49 4.58 -1.63 -7.41
C LEU A 49 5.22 -2.46 -6.28
N ARG A 50 4.42 -2.89 -5.31
CA ARG A 50 4.90 -3.77 -4.23
C ARG A 50 5.38 -5.11 -4.77
N LYS A 51 4.62 -5.72 -5.68
CA LYS A 51 5.02 -6.97 -6.34
C LYS A 51 6.35 -6.80 -7.07
N ALA A 52 6.49 -5.76 -7.89
CA ALA A 52 7.73 -5.48 -8.62
C ALA A 52 8.93 -5.25 -7.70
N LEU A 53 8.76 -4.56 -6.56
CA LEU A 53 9.81 -4.38 -5.57
C LEU A 53 10.23 -5.70 -4.91
N VAL A 54 9.28 -6.58 -4.60
CA VAL A 54 9.57 -7.91 -4.06
C VAL A 54 10.30 -8.76 -5.09
N ASP A 55 9.79 -8.83 -6.32
CA ASP A 55 10.40 -9.60 -7.41
C ASP A 55 11.82 -9.12 -7.73
N ALA A 56 12.09 -7.81 -7.59
CA ALA A 56 13.41 -7.22 -7.76
C ALA A 56 14.32 -7.35 -6.52
N GLY A 57 13.83 -7.88 -5.40
CA GLY A 57 14.58 -7.96 -4.13
C GLY A 57 14.85 -6.58 -3.48
N ARG A 58 14.04 -5.57 -3.78
CA ARG A 58 14.21 -4.16 -3.33
C ARG A 58 13.16 -3.70 -2.33
N MET A 59 12.34 -4.61 -1.81
CA MET A 59 11.32 -4.28 -0.82
C MET A 59 11.98 -3.82 0.50
N PRO A 60 11.68 -2.63 1.04
CA PRO A 60 12.25 -2.20 2.31
C PRO A 60 11.76 -3.04 3.49
N SER A 61 12.64 -3.33 4.45
CA SER A 61 12.41 -4.21 5.60
C SER A 61 11.44 -3.66 6.68
N GLY A 62 10.91 -2.43 6.48
CA GLY A 62 10.02 -1.76 7.43
C GLY A 62 8.66 -1.34 6.87
N VAL A 63 8.29 -1.75 5.65
CA VAL A 63 7.00 -1.35 5.07
C VAL A 63 5.87 -2.15 5.71
N GLY A 64 4.94 -1.46 6.39
CA GLY A 64 3.72 -2.05 6.92
C GLY A 64 2.86 -2.71 5.83
N GLY A 65 2.10 -3.75 6.21
CA GLY A 65 1.16 -4.42 5.32
C GLY A 65 0.09 -3.47 4.75
N ILE A 66 -0.52 -3.84 3.63
CA ILE A 66 -1.60 -3.06 3.01
C ILE A 66 -2.74 -2.90 4.05
N PRO A 67 -3.12 -1.66 4.42
CA PRO A 67 -4.18 -1.45 5.41
C PRO A 67 -5.51 -2.08 4.96
N ARG A 68 -6.18 -2.78 5.87
CA ARG A 68 -7.51 -3.36 5.62
C ARG A 68 -8.53 -2.24 5.32
N ARG A 69 -9.44 -2.48 4.38
CA ARG A 69 -10.53 -1.55 4.02
C ARG A 69 -11.38 -1.21 5.26
N GLY A 70 -11.59 0.08 5.52
CA GLY A 70 -12.70 0.57 6.35
C GLY A 70 -12.42 0.88 7.82
N ARG A 71 -11.18 0.82 8.33
CA ARG A 71 -10.89 1.26 9.70
C ARG A 71 -9.81 2.35 9.70
N PRO A 72 -10.19 3.64 9.78
CA PRO A 72 -9.29 4.63 10.33
C PRO A 72 -8.89 4.16 11.74
N PRO A 73 -7.61 4.16 12.09
CA PRO A 73 -7.16 4.00 13.46
C PRO A 73 -7.81 5.08 14.33
N LYS A 74 -8.24 4.76 15.55
CA LYS A 74 -8.60 5.79 16.52
C LYS A 74 -7.34 6.60 16.83
N GLU A 75 -7.31 7.87 16.44
CA GLU A 75 -6.34 8.82 16.97
C GLU A 75 -6.57 8.94 18.48
N GLN A 76 -5.50 8.74 19.26
CA GLN A 76 -5.46 9.18 20.65
C GLN A 76 -5.21 10.69 20.59
N SER A 77 -6.24 11.49 20.89
CA SER A 77 -6.09 12.91 21.23
C SER A 77 -5.29 13.08 22.51
#